data_AF-A0A838U3S6-F1
#
_entry.id   AF-A0A838U3S6-F1
#
_cell.length_a   1.000
_cell.length_b   1.000
_cell.length_c   1.000
_cell.angle_alpha   90.00
_cell.angle_beta   90.00
_cell.angle_gamma   90.00
#
_symmetry.space_group_name_H-M   'P 1'
#
loop_
_entity.id
_entity.type
_entity.pdbx_description
1 polymer ?
#
loop_
_entity_poly.entity_id
_entity_poly.type
_entity_poly.pdbx_seq_one_letter_code
_entity_poly.pdbx_strand_id
1 'polypeptide(L)'
;DSSWNKKSYQGIDLFVIDCVAVTSFNDILSTRWNYGVSIVNGDSLSSEAMTMEIDISSSVVDMEKKPDIICIDGSIISNILHNKSSRYSNKVQNLLDKNNESLILFISKNSNTKNQFKEYGSKAADIYYFNKIGSDPGFSLPNPNTNYSGIFDVVEIYVRLSSFVPLIKIEIVNNLTLSENAIKNIVNRLFYHSINGYPYCLKLAHKSCKITNVDIKRIASVYGLKNEFGSRDSLNE
;
A
#
# COMPACT_ATOMS: atom_id res chain seq x y z
N ASP A 1 -3.83 -0.94 -5.12
CA ASP A 1 -4.43 -1.13 -3.79
C ASP A 1 -5.16 -2.46 -3.80
N SER A 2 -5.33 -3.04 -2.63
CA SER A 2 -6.03 -4.30 -2.41
C SER A 2 -6.94 -4.18 -1.19
N SER A 3 -7.98 -5.01 -1.16
CA SER A 3 -8.74 -5.21 0.07
C SER A 3 -9.07 -6.69 0.23
N TRP A 4 -9.35 -7.07 1.47
CA TRP A 4 -9.84 -8.41 1.77
C TRP A 4 -10.95 -8.32 2.80
N ASN A 5 -11.83 -9.32 2.78
CA ASN A 5 -12.84 -9.50 3.80
C ASN A 5 -13.07 -11.00 4.02
N LYS A 6 -13.54 -11.37 5.20
CA LYS A 6 -13.87 -12.75 5.53
C LYS A 6 -15.09 -12.86 6.41
N LYS A 7 -15.75 -14.02 6.36
CA LYS A 7 -16.78 -14.43 7.31
C LYS A 7 -16.44 -15.80 7.87
N SER A 8 -16.39 -15.87 9.19
CA SER A 8 -16.03 -17.07 9.93
C SER A 8 -17.27 -17.87 10.31
N TYR A 9 -17.16 -19.19 10.16
CA TYR A 9 -18.14 -20.19 10.58
C TYR A 9 -17.47 -21.17 11.55
N GLN A 10 -18.23 -22.11 12.10
CA GLN A 10 -17.65 -23.16 12.94
C GLN A 10 -16.69 -24.05 12.14
N GLY A 11 -15.39 -23.78 12.27
CA GLY A 11 -14.32 -24.59 11.69
C GLY A 11 -13.88 -24.23 10.26
N ILE A 12 -14.46 -23.19 9.64
CA ILE A 12 -14.09 -22.70 8.30
C ILE A 12 -14.26 -21.19 8.20
N ASP A 13 -13.52 -20.56 7.30
CA ASP A 13 -13.68 -19.17 6.88
C ASP A 13 -14.01 -19.11 5.39
N LEU A 14 -14.98 -18.27 5.03
CA LEU A 14 -15.14 -17.79 3.66
C LEU A 14 -14.35 -16.48 3.54
N PHE A 15 -13.39 -16.40 2.61
CA PHE A 15 -12.59 -15.19 2.40
C PHE A 15 -12.63 -14.74 0.95
N VAL A 16 -12.37 -13.45 0.75
CA VAL A 16 -12.21 -12.81 -0.56
C VAL A 16 -11.11 -11.76 -0.45
N ILE A 17 -10.26 -11.70 -1.45
CA ILE A 17 -9.23 -10.70 -1.70
C ILE A 17 -9.49 -10.14 -3.09
N ASP A 18 -9.46 -8.82 -3.22
CA ASP A 18 -9.57 -8.11 -4.50
C ASP A 18 -8.45 -7.07 -4.57
N CYS A 19 -7.86 -6.92 -5.75
CA CYS A 19 -6.74 -6.04 -6.00
C CYS A 19 -6.87 -5.42 -7.38
N VAL A 20 -6.56 -4.13 -7.48
CA VAL A 20 -6.76 -3.35 -8.70
C VAL A 20 -5.66 -2.33 -8.92
N ALA A 21 -5.28 -2.17 -10.19
CA ALA A 21 -4.50 -1.04 -10.70
C ALA A 21 -5.40 -0.12 -11.53
N VAL A 22 -5.45 1.16 -11.15
CA VAL A 22 -6.28 2.19 -11.78
C VAL A 22 -5.43 3.42 -12.09
N THR A 23 -5.64 4.04 -13.26
CA THR A 23 -5.00 5.31 -13.64
C THR A 23 -5.63 6.50 -12.90
N SER A 24 -4.98 7.66 -12.95
CA SER A 24 -5.58 8.92 -12.46
C SER A 24 -6.78 9.39 -13.31
N PHE A 25 -7.01 8.77 -14.47
CA PHE A 25 -8.16 9.01 -15.35
C PHE A 25 -9.30 8.02 -15.14
N ASN A 26 -9.20 7.16 -14.10
CA ASN A 26 -10.18 6.12 -13.78
C ASN A 26 -10.25 4.96 -14.79
N ASP A 27 -9.17 4.72 -15.53
CA ASP A 27 -9.04 3.52 -16.37
C ASP A 27 -8.48 2.37 -15.52
N ILE A 28 -9.14 1.22 -15.57
CA ILE A 28 -8.65 0.00 -14.92
C ILE A 28 -7.61 -0.65 -15.83
N LEU A 29 -6.37 -0.74 -15.35
CA LEU A 29 -5.28 -1.39 -16.09
C LEU A 29 -5.26 -2.89 -15.86
N SER A 30 -5.53 -3.33 -14.62
CA SER A 30 -5.50 -4.74 -14.25
C SER A 30 -6.27 -4.96 -12.95
N THR A 31 -6.88 -6.14 -12.83
CA THR A 31 -7.61 -6.61 -11.66
C THR A 31 -7.19 -8.03 -11.34
N ARG A 32 -7.16 -8.38 -10.07
CA ARG A 32 -6.94 -9.75 -9.61
C ARG A 32 -7.72 -10.00 -8.35
N TRP A 33 -8.27 -11.20 -8.22
CA TRP A 33 -8.97 -11.63 -7.03
C TRP A 33 -8.51 -13.01 -6.60
N ASN A 34 -8.68 -13.30 -5.31
CA ASN A 34 -8.62 -14.65 -4.77
C ASN A 34 -9.78 -14.83 -3.78
N TYR A 35 -10.37 -16.02 -3.73
CA TYR A 35 -11.46 -16.33 -2.83
C TYR A 35 -11.46 -17.82 -2.52
N GLY A 36 -12.06 -18.20 -1.40
CA GLY A 36 -12.17 -19.59 -1.05
C GLY A 36 -12.80 -19.83 0.30
N VAL A 37 -12.93 -21.13 0.60
CA VAL A 37 -13.35 -21.64 1.90
C VAL A 37 -12.19 -22.42 2.48
N SER A 38 -11.62 -21.95 3.58
CA SER A 38 -10.48 -22.59 4.26
C SER A 38 -10.37 -22.05 5.69
N ILE A 39 -9.43 -22.55 6.48
CA ILE A 39 -9.13 -21.98 7.79
C ILE A 39 -8.02 -20.94 7.58
N VAL A 40 -8.36 -19.66 7.67
CA VAL A 40 -7.42 -18.56 7.38
C VAL A 40 -7.41 -17.50 8.48
N ASN A 41 -6.21 -17.07 8.85
CA ASN A 41 -6.03 -15.94 9.76
C ASN A 41 -5.98 -14.62 8.97
N GLY A 42 -6.29 -13.51 9.63
CA GLY A 42 -6.28 -12.19 8.99
C GLY A 42 -4.89 -11.75 8.50
N ASP A 43 -3.84 -12.20 9.19
CA ASP A 43 -2.45 -11.89 8.83
C ASP A 43 -2.06 -12.55 7.49
N SER A 44 -2.51 -13.78 7.22
CA SER A 44 -2.25 -14.45 5.94
C SER A 44 -2.98 -13.75 4.80
N LEU A 45 -4.24 -13.34 5.01
CA LEU A 45 -5.01 -12.60 4.00
C LEU A 45 -4.38 -11.24 3.70
N SER A 46 -3.91 -10.54 4.72
CA SER A 46 -3.21 -9.25 4.56
C SER A 46 -1.90 -9.43 3.79
N SER A 47 -1.11 -10.46 4.13
CA SER A 47 0.15 -10.80 3.45
C SER A 47 -0.08 -11.17 1.98
N GLU A 48 -1.15 -11.90 1.70
CA GLU A 48 -1.54 -12.27 0.35
C GLU A 48 -2.04 -11.07 -0.47
N ALA A 49 -2.85 -10.19 0.12
CA ALA A 49 -3.31 -8.95 -0.50
C ALA A 49 -2.13 -8.04 -0.90
N MET A 50 -1.18 -7.83 0.03
CA MET A 50 0.07 -7.09 -0.26
C MET A 50 0.88 -7.75 -1.38
N THR A 51 0.96 -9.09 -1.40
CA THR A 51 1.65 -9.82 -2.46
C THR A 51 0.95 -9.65 -3.82
N MET A 52 -0.38 -9.58 -3.82
CA MET A 52 -1.19 -9.38 -5.02
C MET A 52 -0.96 -8.00 -5.63
N GLU A 53 -0.73 -6.97 -4.81
CA GLU A 53 -0.38 -5.62 -5.29
C GLU A 53 0.93 -5.60 -6.07
N ILE A 54 1.94 -6.33 -5.61
CA ILE A 54 3.23 -6.46 -6.32
C ILE A 54 3.05 -7.22 -7.65
N ASP A 55 2.19 -8.25 -7.65
CA ASP A 55 1.91 -9.02 -8.87
C ASP A 55 1.16 -8.20 -9.94
N ILE A 56 0.15 -7.43 -9.53
CA ILE A 56 -0.54 -6.51 -10.43
C ILE A 56 0.44 -5.45 -10.92
N SER A 57 1.27 -4.87 -10.04
CA SER A 57 2.27 -3.88 -10.42
C SER A 57 3.26 -4.44 -11.45
N SER A 58 3.68 -5.70 -11.29
CA SER A 58 4.54 -6.38 -12.26
C SER A 58 3.85 -6.53 -13.62
N SER A 59 2.56 -6.87 -13.61
CA SER A 59 1.76 -6.98 -14.83
C SER A 59 1.59 -5.63 -15.54
N VAL A 60 1.55 -4.52 -14.79
CA VAL A 60 1.48 -3.16 -15.33
C VAL A 60 2.81 -2.73 -15.95
N VAL A 61 3.94 -3.10 -15.34
CA VAL A 61 5.29 -2.84 -15.90
C VAL A 61 5.51 -3.58 -17.22
N ASP A 62 4.91 -4.75 -17.39
CA ASP A 62 5.00 -5.57 -18.61
C ASP A 62 4.12 -5.03 -19.77
N MET A 63 3.31 -3.97 -19.57
CA MET A 63 2.46 -3.38 -20.61
C MET A 63 3.26 -2.52 -21.61
N GLU A 64 2.86 -2.54 -22.90
CA GLU A 64 3.48 -1.69 -23.93
C GLU A 64 3.37 -0.18 -23.60
N LYS A 65 2.22 0.24 -23.05
CA LYS A 65 1.97 1.61 -22.57
C LYS A 65 1.86 1.60 -21.06
N LYS A 66 3.00 1.50 -20.39
CA LYS A 66 3.11 1.57 -18.93
C LYS A 66 3.10 3.03 -18.43
N PRO A 67 2.62 3.28 -17.20
CA PRO A 67 2.59 4.61 -16.63
C PRO A 67 3.99 5.06 -16.18
N ASP A 68 4.22 6.36 -16.14
CA ASP A 68 5.51 6.88 -15.66
C ASP A 68 5.74 6.70 -14.15
N ILE A 69 4.65 6.66 -13.37
CA ILE A 69 4.69 6.50 -11.91
C ILE A 69 3.66 5.44 -11.53
N ILE A 70 4.10 4.44 -10.78
CA ILE A 70 3.26 3.40 -10.18
C ILE A 70 3.20 3.67 -8.68
N CYS A 71 2.00 3.95 -8.18
CA CYS A 71 1.75 4.14 -6.74
C CYS A 71 1.20 2.84 -6.15
N ILE A 72 1.90 2.28 -5.18
CA ILE A 72 1.49 1.10 -4.41
C ILE A 72 1.06 1.59 -3.02
N ASP A 73 -0.13 1.18 -2.55
CA ASP A 73 -0.60 1.59 -1.22
C ASP A 73 0.12 0.80 -0.13
N GLY A 74 0.45 1.46 0.96
CA GLY A 74 1.18 0.87 2.08
C GLY A 74 2.68 1.14 2.06
N SER A 75 3.34 0.67 3.13
CA SER A 75 4.77 0.87 3.36
C SER A 75 5.52 -0.39 3.00
N ILE A 76 6.53 -0.28 2.14
CA ILE A 76 7.40 -1.42 1.77
C ILE A 76 8.12 -1.97 3.00
N ILE A 77 8.57 -1.08 3.90
CA ILE A 77 9.24 -1.48 5.15
C ILE A 77 8.31 -2.29 6.02
N SER A 78 7.09 -1.79 6.28
CA SER A 78 6.09 -2.53 7.06
C SER A 78 5.74 -3.85 6.39
N ASN A 79 5.53 -3.84 5.07
CA ASN A 79 5.15 -5.05 4.34
C ASN A 79 6.25 -6.13 4.43
N ILE A 80 7.53 -5.78 4.34
CA ILE A 80 8.64 -6.74 4.52
C ILE A 80 8.66 -7.29 5.95
N LEU A 81 8.46 -6.45 6.96
CA LEU A 81 8.45 -6.90 8.36
C LEU A 81 7.28 -7.86 8.67
N HIS A 82 6.11 -7.61 8.07
CA HIS A 82 4.94 -8.49 8.22
C HIS A 82 5.08 -9.78 7.40
N ASN A 83 5.68 -9.70 6.21
CA ASN A 83 5.89 -10.85 5.34
C ASN A 83 7.24 -11.53 5.65
N LYS A 84 7.26 -12.36 6.70
CA LYS A 84 8.46 -13.09 7.14
C LYS A 84 9.07 -14.02 6.08
N SER A 85 8.29 -14.44 5.08
CA SER A 85 8.80 -15.26 3.98
C SER A 85 9.53 -14.41 2.94
N SER A 86 10.62 -14.93 2.38
CA SER A 86 11.33 -14.30 1.25
C SER A 86 10.48 -14.17 -0.02
N ARG A 87 9.28 -14.76 -0.07
CA ARG A 87 8.38 -14.69 -1.23
C ARG A 87 8.01 -13.25 -1.60
N TYR A 88 7.67 -12.42 -0.61
CA TYR A 88 7.28 -11.04 -0.86
C TYR A 88 8.47 -10.21 -1.33
N SER A 89 9.60 -10.29 -0.62
CA SER A 89 10.83 -9.58 -1.01
C SER A 89 11.33 -10.00 -2.40
N ASN A 90 11.29 -11.29 -2.73
CA ASN A 90 11.69 -11.77 -4.07
C ASN A 90 10.78 -11.22 -5.16
N LYS A 91 9.46 -11.11 -4.91
CA LYS A 91 8.53 -10.49 -5.86
C LYS A 91 8.81 -9.00 -6.03
N VAL A 92 9.11 -8.29 -4.95
CA VAL A 92 9.50 -6.87 -5.01
C VAL A 92 10.80 -6.71 -5.80
N GLN A 93 11.82 -7.54 -5.54
CA GLN A 93 13.07 -7.53 -6.30
C GLN A 93 12.82 -7.77 -7.80
N ASN A 94 12.02 -8.80 -8.14
CA ASN A 94 11.67 -9.09 -9.52
C ASN A 94 10.91 -7.94 -10.20
N LEU A 95 10.01 -7.26 -9.48
CA LEU A 95 9.30 -6.08 -9.98
C LEU A 95 10.30 -4.97 -10.31
N LEU A 96 11.26 -4.71 -9.42
CA LEU A 96 12.27 -3.67 -9.62
C LEU A 96 13.22 -4.03 -10.77
N ASP A 97 13.67 -5.28 -10.86
CA ASP A 97 14.62 -5.74 -11.89
C ASP A 97 14.03 -5.68 -13.30
N LYS A 98 12.72 -5.92 -13.43
CA LYS A 98 12.00 -5.81 -14.72
C LYS A 98 11.71 -4.36 -15.10
N ASN A 99 11.68 -3.47 -14.13
CA ASN A 99 11.20 -2.11 -14.32
C ASN A 99 12.33 -1.17 -14.72
N ASN A 100 12.34 -0.77 -16.00
CA ASN A 100 13.39 0.10 -16.55
C ASN A 100 12.95 1.56 -16.75
N GLU A 101 11.67 1.89 -16.57
CA GLU A 101 11.12 3.18 -17.00
C GLU A 101 10.16 3.83 -15.99
N SER A 102 9.32 3.04 -15.32
CA SER A 102 8.36 3.57 -14.37
C SER A 102 9.02 3.87 -13.03
N LEU A 103 8.60 4.93 -12.35
CA LEU A 103 8.98 5.17 -10.96
C LEU A 103 7.99 4.47 -10.02
N ILE A 104 8.46 3.52 -9.23
CA ILE A 104 7.63 2.81 -8.26
C ILE A 104 7.71 3.52 -6.90
N LEU A 105 6.55 3.92 -6.39
CA LEU A 105 6.39 4.64 -5.13
C LEU A 105 5.49 3.84 -4.19
N PHE A 106 6.00 3.50 -3.01
CA PHE A 106 5.18 2.99 -1.92
C PHE A 106 4.66 4.16 -1.08
N ILE A 107 3.35 4.30 -0.94
CA ILE A 107 2.72 5.46 -0.33
C ILE A 107 1.86 5.03 0.86
N SER A 108 2.13 5.59 2.03
CA SER A 108 1.36 5.30 3.24
C SER A 108 0.89 6.58 3.95
N LYS A 109 -0.35 6.55 4.45
CA LYS A 109 -0.94 7.66 5.24
C LYS A 109 -0.44 7.68 6.69
N ASN A 110 -0.07 6.51 7.18
CA ASN A 110 0.38 6.32 8.55
C ASN A 110 1.82 5.83 8.53
N SER A 111 2.63 6.28 9.50
CA SER A 111 3.96 5.75 9.71
C SER A 111 4.29 5.74 11.20
N ASN A 112 4.96 4.66 11.64
CA ASN A 112 5.47 4.51 13.01
C ASN A 112 7.00 4.68 13.10
N THR A 113 7.65 5.03 11.98
CA THR A 113 9.10 5.26 11.91
C THR A 113 9.50 6.47 12.75
N LYS A 114 10.68 6.38 13.38
CA LYS A 114 11.26 7.42 14.24
C LYS A 114 12.66 7.83 13.79
N ASN A 115 13.07 7.45 12.59
CA ASN A 115 14.46 7.44 12.18
C ASN A 115 15.10 8.84 12.22
N GLN A 116 14.33 9.89 11.90
CA GLN A 116 14.88 11.25 11.83
C GLN A 116 14.91 11.96 13.18
N PHE A 117 13.94 11.68 14.06
CA PHE A 117 13.85 12.36 15.36
C PHE A 117 14.28 11.51 16.57
N LYS A 118 14.62 10.22 16.37
CA LYS A 118 14.99 9.29 17.45
C LYS A 118 16.17 9.76 18.29
N GLU A 119 17.21 10.32 17.65
CA GLU A 119 18.40 10.82 18.35
C GLU A 119 18.09 11.97 19.31
N TYR A 120 16.99 12.70 19.07
CA TYR A 120 16.50 13.76 19.93
C TYR A 120 15.52 13.25 21.01
N GLY A 121 15.41 11.93 21.21
CA GLY A 121 14.53 11.33 22.21
C GLY A 121 13.05 11.33 21.83
N SER A 122 12.73 11.31 20.52
CA SER A 122 11.35 11.35 20.04
C SER A 122 10.45 10.26 20.65
N LYS A 123 9.28 10.66 21.16
CA LYS A 123 8.26 9.73 21.67
C LYS A 123 7.25 9.34 20.60
N ALA A 124 6.96 10.24 19.65
CA ALA A 124 6.07 10.00 18.51
C ALA A 124 6.86 9.58 17.25
N ALA A 125 6.15 9.21 16.19
CA ALA A 125 6.72 8.93 14.87
C ALA A 125 7.09 10.23 14.14
N ASP A 126 8.03 10.17 13.18
CA ASP A 126 8.52 11.36 12.47
C ASP A 126 7.40 12.11 11.76
N ILE A 127 6.43 11.38 11.18
CA ILE A 127 5.26 11.96 10.50
C ILE A 127 4.41 12.86 11.42
N TYR A 128 4.39 12.58 12.73
CA TYR A 128 3.68 13.42 13.70
C TYR A 128 4.36 14.78 13.84
N TYR A 129 5.69 14.79 13.98
CA TYR A 129 6.47 16.02 14.12
C TYR A 129 6.42 16.85 12.84
N PHE A 130 6.64 16.24 11.67
CA PHE A 130 6.53 16.94 10.39
C PHE A 130 5.14 17.56 10.18
N ASN A 131 4.07 16.90 10.62
CA ASN A 131 2.72 17.44 10.54
C ASN A 131 2.53 18.72 11.39
N LYS A 132 3.37 18.95 12.40
CA LYS A 132 3.30 20.13 13.28
C LYS A 132 4.19 21.30 12.85
N ILE A 133 5.17 21.08 11.97
CA ILE A 133 6.13 22.12 11.55
C ILE A 133 5.47 23.22 10.69
N GLY A 134 4.49 22.86 9.87
CA GLY A 134 3.77 23.82 9.03
C GLY A 134 2.56 23.17 8.37
N SER A 135 1.77 23.97 7.65
CA SER A 135 0.58 23.51 6.91
C SER A 135 0.73 23.58 5.39
N ASP A 136 1.81 24.15 4.86
CA ASP A 136 2.00 24.33 3.42
C ASP A 136 2.48 23.06 2.71
N PRO A 137 2.21 22.92 1.39
CA PRO A 137 2.75 21.84 0.58
C PRO A 137 4.27 21.86 0.57
N GLY A 138 4.87 20.67 0.55
CA GLY A 138 6.32 20.52 0.62
C GLY A 138 6.72 19.09 0.93
N PHE A 139 8.01 18.88 1.13
CA PHE A 139 8.56 17.57 1.46
C PHE A 139 9.71 17.68 2.47
N SER A 140 9.92 16.63 3.27
CA SER A 140 11.07 16.51 4.16
C SER A 140 12.35 16.25 3.38
N LEU A 141 13.50 16.42 4.02
CA LEU A 141 14.74 15.87 3.47
C LEU A 141 14.61 14.34 3.26
N PRO A 142 15.25 13.78 2.21
CA PRO A 142 15.28 12.35 2.00
C PRO A 142 16.06 11.69 3.13
N ASN A 143 15.46 10.66 3.73
CA ASN A 143 16.09 9.88 4.79
C ASN A 143 16.41 8.48 4.25
N PRO A 144 17.68 8.19 3.90
CA PRO A 144 18.08 6.86 3.50
C PRO A 144 17.98 5.91 4.69
N ASN A 145 17.29 4.81 4.49
CA ASN A 145 17.03 3.81 5.49
C ASN A 145 17.51 2.44 4.98
N THR A 146 18.68 2.03 5.45
CA THR A 146 19.38 0.80 5.04
C THR A 146 19.19 -0.37 6.02
N ASN A 147 18.55 -0.13 7.18
CA ASN A 147 18.66 -1.02 8.33
C ASN A 147 17.45 -1.93 8.62
N TYR A 148 16.34 -1.82 7.88
CA TYR A 148 15.09 -2.54 8.26
C TYR A 148 14.95 -3.95 7.69
N SER A 149 15.77 -4.33 6.71
CA SER A 149 15.69 -5.68 6.14
C SER A 149 17.04 -6.27 5.73
N GLY A 150 18.08 -5.45 5.51
CA GLY A 150 19.30 -5.90 4.85
C GLY A 150 19.06 -6.39 3.41
N ILE A 151 17.84 -6.26 2.89
CA ILE A 151 17.43 -6.70 1.54
C ILE A 151 17.39 -5.50 0.60
N PHE A 152 16.77 -4.41 1.04
CA PHE A 152 16.56 -3.22 0.25
C PHE A 152 17.06 -1.97 0.96
N ASP A 153 17.66 -1.09 0.18
CA ASP A 153 17.88 0.29 0.56
C ASP A 153 16.60 1.09 0.27
N VAL A 154 16.04 1.78 1.26
CA VAL A 154 14.80 2.52 1.10
C VAL A 154 15.02 3.97 1.45
N VAL A 155 14.67 4.90 0.56
CA VAL A 155 14.61 6.33 0.89
C VAL A 155 13.21 6.69 1.32
N GLU A 156 13.08 7.23 2.53
CA GLU A 156 11.84 7.71 3.12
C GLU A 156 11.74 9.24 2.96
N ILE A 157 10.59 9.70 2.47
CA ILE A 157 10.28 11.14 2.36
C ILE A 157 8.86 11.37 2.88
N TYR A 158 8.67 12.39 3.71
CA TYR A 158 7.33 12.85 4.11
C TYR A 158 6.90 14.00 3.23
N VAL A 159 5.70 13.92 2.66
CA VAL A 159 5.22 14.87 1.65
C VAL A 159 3.85 15.39 2.02
N ARG A 160 3.66 16.71 1.92
CA ARG A 160 2.36 17.36 1.93
C ARG A 160 2.03 17.80 0.52
N LEU A 161 0.98 17.22 -0.06
CA LEU A 161 0.54 17.52 -1.42
C LEU A 161 -0.56 18.59 -1.49
N SER A 162 -1.06 19.13 -0.38
CA SER A 162 -1.99 20.26 -0.38
C SER A 162 -1.97 20.98 0.95
N SER A 163 -2.29 22.27 0.99
CA SER A 163 -2.26 23.02 2.26
C SER A 163 -3.28 22.46 3.26
N PHE A 164 -2.93 22.47 4.54
CA PHE A 164 -3.82 22.10 5.67
C PHE A 164 -4.32 20.65 5.68
N VAL A 165 -3.69 19.74 4.91
CA VAL A 165 -4.00 18.31 4.94
C VAL A 165 -2.87 17.50 5.60
N PRO A 166 -3.16 16.27 6.06
CA PRO A 166 -2.13 15.37 6.60
C PRO A 166 -1.02 15.04 5.58
N LEU A 167 0.18 14.83 6.09
CA LEU A 167 1.30 14.28 5.34
C LEU A 167 1.06 12.82 4.93
N ILE A 168 1.70 12.42 3.84
CA ILE A 168 1.93 11.03 3.45
C ILE A 168 3.42 10.70 3.56
N LYS A 169 3.74 9.43 3.77
CA LYS A 169 5.10 8.90 3.62
C LYS A 169 5.23 8.24 2.25
N ILE A 170 6.29 8.61 1.53
CA ILE A 170 6.71 7.99 0.28
C ILE A 170 8.00 7.21 0.54
N GLU A 171 8.03 5.96 0.09
CA GLU A 171 9.19 5.09 0.16
C GLU A 171 9.62 4.68 -1.25
N ILE A 172 10.91 4.88 -1.54
CA ILE A 172 11.51 4.61 -2.84
C ILE A 172 12.64 3.60 -2.64
N VAL A 173 12.57 2.47 -3.33
CA VAL A 173 13.52 1.36 -3.16
C VAL A 173 14.73 1.54 -4.08
N ASN A 174 15.92 1.17 -3.60
CA ASN A 174 17.21 1.13 -4.28
C ASN A 174 17.62 2.47 -4.93
N ASN A 175 17.25 3.60 -4.31
CA ASN A 175 17.55 4.93 -4.84
C ASN A 175 18.12 5.88 -3.78
N LEU A 176 19.30 5.53 -3.24
CA LEU A 176 19.95 6.25 -2.14
C LEU A 176 20.41 7.67 -2.48
N THR A 177 20.53 8.03 -3.76
CA THR A 177 21.12 9.30 -4.23
C THR A 177 20.11 10.24 -4.87
N LEU A 178 18.86 10.25 -4.37
CA LEU A 178 17.83 11.17 -4.82
C LEU A 178 18.19 12.63 -4.49
N SER A 179 18.47 13.41 -5.54
CA SER A 179 18.63 14.86 -5.40
C SER A 179 17.32 15.55 -5.03
N GLU A 180 17.42 16.71 -4.37
CA GLU A 180 16.25 17.54 -4.03
C GLU A 180 15.41 17.89 -5.27
N ASN A 181 16.05 18.19 -6.41
CA ASN A 181 15.35 18.48 -7.67
C ASN A 181 14.58 17.26 -8.18
N ALA A 182 15.14 16.05 -8.06
CA ALA A 182 14.43 14.83 -8.42
C ALA A 182 13.19 14.62 -7.55
N ILE A 183 13.31 14.82 -6.23
CA ILE A 183 12.18 14.72 -5.30
C ILE A 183 11.12 15.77 -5.62
N LYS A 184 11.53 17.02 -5.86
CA LYS A 184 10.61 18.09 -6.26
C LYS A 184 9.84 17.74 -7.53
N ASN A 185 10.48 17.13 -8.51
CA ASN A 185 9.81 16.66 -9.73
C ASN A 185 8.79 15.55 -9.44
N ILE A 186 9.12 14.58 -8.59
CA ILE A 186 8.19 13.53 -8.16
C ILE A 186 6.97 14.14 -7.46
N VAL A 187 7.22 15.02 -6.48
CA VAL A 187 6.18 15.69 -5.69
C VAL A 187 5.27 16.52 -6.57
N ASN A 188 5.80 17.28 -7.54
CA ASN A 188 5.00 18.09 -8.46
C ASN A 188 4.07 17.23 -9.34
N ARG A 189 4.56 16.07 -9.82
CA ARG A 189 3.76 15.15 -10.64
C ARG A 189 2.65 14.50 -9.81
N LEU A 190 2.94 14.11 -8.58
CA LEU A 190 1.93 13.59 -7.65
C LEU A 190 0.91 14.67 -7.29
N PHE A 191 1.36 15.89 -7.01
CA PHE A 191 0.52 17.04 -6.68
C PHE A 191 -0.55 17.26 -7.76
N TYR A 192 -0.14 17.27 -9.04
CA TYR A 192 -1.05 17.47 -10.17
C TYR A 192 -2.17 16.41 -10.23
N HIS A 193 -1.87 15.16 -9.85
CA HIS A 193 -2.83 14.05 -9.86
C HIS A 193 -3.42 13.75 -8.47
N SER A 194 -3.35 14.69 -7.52
CA SER A 194 -3.86 14.50 -6.15
C SER A 194 -5.12 15.30 -5.86
N ILE A 195 -5.97 14.75 -4.99
CA ILE A 195 -7.15 15.43 -4.45
C ILE A 195 -7.03 15.45 -2.93
N ASN A 196 -7.15 16.64 -2.33
CA ASN A 196 -7.05 16.85 -0.88
C ASN A 196 -5.77 16.22 -0.28
N GLY A 197 -4.65 16.36 -0.98
CA GLY A 197 -3.34 15.90 -0.48
C GLY A 197 -3.04 14.41 -0.67
N TYR A 198 -3.86 13.67 -1.41
CA TYR A 198 -3.64 12.24 -1.65
C TYR A 198 -3.78 11.89 -3.14
N PRO A 199 -2.89 11.03 -3.71
CA PRO A 199 -2.96 10.64 -5.12
C PRO A 199 -4.33 10.07 -5.49
N TYR A 200 -4.94 10.61 -6.54
CA TYR A 200 -6.31 10.26 -6.91
C TYR A 200 -6.43 8.80 -7.38
N CYS A 201 -5.43 8.29 -8.10
CA CYS A 201 -5.37 6.88 -8.51
C CYS A 201 -5.45 5.91 -7.32
N LEU A 202 -4.80 6.21 -6.19
CA LEU A 202 -4.88 5.40 -4.97
C LEU A 202 -6.28 5.48 -4.35
N LYS A 203 -6.92 6.67 -4.35
CA LYS A 203 -8.31 6.82 -3.88
C LYS A 203 -9.29 6.02 -4.74
N LEU A 204 -9.09 6.00 -6.06
CA LEU A 204 -9.89 5.21 -6.99
C LEU A 204 -9.68 3.71 -6.80
N ALA A 205 -8.42 3.26 -6.69
CA ALA A 205 -8.10 1.87 -6.44
C ALA A 205 -8.74 1.37 -5.15
N HIS A 206 -8.57 2.10 -4.03
CA HIS A 206 -9.18 1.79 -2.74
C HIS A 206 -10.71 1.64 -2.81
N LYS A 207 -11.37 2.55 -3.53
CA LYS A 207 -12.82 2.49 -3.71
C LYS A 207 -13.23 1.30 -4.56
N SER A 208 -12.44 0.97 -5.58
CA SER A 208 -12.77 -0.04 -6.59
C SER A 208 -12.60 -1.46 -6.06
N CYS A 209 -11.58 -1.72 -5.24
CA CYS A 209 -11.36 -3.05 -4.67
C CYS A 209 -12.05 -3.29 -3.33
N LYS A 210 -12.88 -2.36 -2.84
CA LYS A 210 -13.51 -2.46 -1.50
C LYS A 210 -14.53 -3.60 -1.43
N ILE A 211 -14.27 -4.59 -0.57
CA ILE A 211 -15.18 -5.71 -0.32
C ILE A 211 -16.00 -5.46 0.96
N THR A 212 -17.31 -5.29 0.83
CA THR A 212 -18.20 -5.03 1.98
C THR A 212 -18.73 -6.33 2.61
N ASN A 213 -19.26 -6.22 3.83
CA ASN A 213 -19.95 -7.33 4.48
C ASN A 213 -21.21 -7.78 3.71
N VAL A 214 -21.80 -6.90 2.90
CA VAL A 214 -22.92 -7.26 2.02
C VAL A 214 -22.43 -8.17 0.89
N ASP A 215 -21.25 -7.88 0.32
CA ASP A 215 -20.64 -8.70 -0.72
C ASP A 215 -20.29 -10.10 -0.19
N ILE A 216 -19.66 -10.17 0.99
CA ILE A 216 -19.37 -11.46 1.64
C ILE A 216 -20.65 -12.26 1.93
N LYS A 217 -21.74 -11.61 2.38
CA LYS A 217 -23.03 -12.30 2.60
C LYS A 217 -23.64 -12.84 1.30
N ARG A 218 -23.49 -12.12 0.19
CA ARG A 218 -23.92 -12.57 -1.14
C ARG A 218 -23.13 -13.79 -1.58
N ILE A 219 -21.80 -13.74 -1.46
CA ILE A 219 -20.91 -14.85 -1.80
C ILE A 219 -21.20 -16.07 -0.91
N ALA A 220 -21.39 -15.87 0.40
CA ALA A 220 -21.80 -16.93 1.31
C ALA A 220 -23.11 -17.61 0.90
N SER A 221 -24.06 -16.83 0.38
CA SER A 221 -25.33 -17.37 -0.11
C SER A 221 -25.13 -18.23 -1.37
N VAL A 222 -24.24 -17.83 -2.28
CA VAL A 222 -23.87 -18.61 -3.48
C VAL A 222 -23.17 -19.92 -3.09
N TYR A 223 -22.33 -19.89 -2.06
CA TYR A 223 -21.64 -21.07 -1.51
C TYR A 223 -22.53 -21.99 -0.66
N GLY A 224 -23.81 -21.66 -0.47
CA GLY A 224 -24.71 -22.44 0.39
C GLY A 224 -24.44 -22.28 1.90
N LEU A 225 -23.54 -21.39 2.31
CA LEU A 225 -23.13 -21.19 3.70
C LEU A 225 -24.07 -20.26 4.49
N LYS A 226 -25.25 -19.94 3.94
CA LYS A 226 -26.18 -18.98 4.55
C LYS A 226 -26.72 -19.46 5.90
N ASN A 227 -26.91 -20.76 6.04
CA ASN A 227 -27.49 -21.40 7.22
C ASN A 227 -26.45 -21.99 8.18
N GLU A 228 -25.15 -21.88 7.83
CA GLU A 228 -24.08 -22.38 8.68
C GLU A 228 -23.97 -21.55 9.95
N PHE A 229 -23.66 -22.22 11.06
CA PHE A 229 -23.44 -21.55 12.33
C PHE A 229 -22.20 -20.67 12.23
N GLY A 230 -22.38 -19.37 12.41
CA GLY A 230 -21.27 -18.45 12.56
C GLY A 230 -20.43 -18.85 13.78
N SER A 231 -19.11 -18.69 13.68
CA SER A 231 -18.33 -18.50 14.90
C SER A 231 -18.82 -17.21 15.55
N ARG A 232 -18.97 -17.14 16.88
CA ARG A 232 -19.32 -15.89 17.56
C ARG A 232 -18.44 -14.78 17.00
N ASP A 233 -19.05 -13.77 16.39
CA ASP A 233 -18.35 -12.54 16.02
C ASP A 233 -17.73 -12.01 17.32
N SER A 234 -16.41 -12.10 17.46
CA SER A 234 -15.70 -11.31 18.44
C SER A 234 -15.92 -9.86 18.04
N LEU A 235 -16.91 -9.24 18.69
CA LEU A 235 -17.31 -7.83 18.66
C LEU A 235 -16.34 -6.93 17.86
N ASN A 236 -16.77 -6.53 16.66
CA ASN A 236 -16.20 -5.36 15.98
C ASN A 236 -17.32 -4.32 15.91
N GLU A 237 -17.33 -3.43 16.91
CA GLU A 237 -17.69 -2.03 16.73
C GLU A 237 -16.73 -1.35 15.74
#